data_AF-A0A812MNR8-F1
#
_entry.id   AF-A0A812MNR8-F1
#
_cell.length_a   1.000
_cell.length_b   1.000
_cell.length_c   1.000
_cell.angle_alpha   90.00
_cell.angle_beta   90.00
_cell.angle_gamma   90.00
#
_symmetry.space_group_name_H-M   'P 1'
#
loop_
_entity.id
_entity.type
_entity.pdbx_description
1 polymer ?
#
loop_
_entity_poly.entity_id
_entity_poly.type
_entity_poly.pdbx_seq_one_letter_code
_entity_poly.pdbx_strand_id
1 'polypeptide(L)'
;MGTWHQLVDPIAETMERIKAEYCGGNQNFVVGVNDHHGLAVARSSMPYDPTRAEDEIATAVYDYAFKSNESNLILFHTSPRSFEKTRVETMATATTSTLQCANFDGWFLRGENEPIPDTYGPYYWSAALSVGMPPNSTCEDMASHCTDVDAQLLRMVCGVTCGCVEPQANPLYKVRAQGCLKTCLNEQPIWVVDEPCEDVSADFEAWQSFWDIYPSAMAALFGATPEQIFNLGEVAQSMKEAGCNYLAEVTHEVLTDVRYCDGHLLLFSPLSLLCPRTCCTGSSIFCPSSCGA
;
A
#
# COMPACT_ATOMS: atom_id res chain seq x y z
N MET A 1 10.00 -0.14 22.31
CA MET A 1 9.51 -0.30 20.92
C MET A 1 10.39 0.59 20.06
N GLY A 2 11.35 -0.01 19.35
CA GLY A 2 12.32 0.72 18.54
C GLY A 2 11.69 1.14 17.22
N THR A 3 11.75 2.42 16.90
CA THR A 3 11.30 2.98 15.63
C THR A 3 12.22 2.49 14.51
N TRP A 4 11.66 1.86 13.47
CA TRP A 4 12.38 1.41 12.27
C TRP A 4 13.12 2.52 11.52
N HIS A 5 12.89 3.78 11.88
CA HIS A 5 13.67 4.94 11.43
C HIS A 5 15.15 4.88 11.89
N GLN A 6 15.50 3.98 12.82
CA GLN A 6 16.89 3.74 13.23
C GLN A 6 17.64 2.73 12.33
N LEU A 7 16.98 2.10 11.36
CA LEU A 7 17.61 1.17 10.41
C LEU A 7 17.99 1.83 9.07
N VAL A 8 17.65 3.11 8.88
CA VAL A 8 18.19 3.95 7.82
C VAL A 8 18.87 5.16 8.45
N ASP A 9 19.79 4.90 9.36
CA ASP A 9 20.74 5.91 9.81
C ASP A 9 22.14 5.54 9.35
N PRO A 10 22.56 6.07 8.20
CA PRO A 10 23.82 6.74 8.13
C PRO A 10 23.49 8.21 8.40
N ILE A 11 23.82 8.60 9.64
CA ILE A 11 23.96 9.96 10.18
C ILE A 11 24.32 10.87 9.01
N ALA A 12 23.68 12.02 8.82
CA ALA A 12 23.92 12.88 7.63
C ALA A 12 25.42 13.01 7.25
N GLU A 13 26.31 12.96 8.24
CA GLU A 13 27.76 12.88 8.11
C GLU A 13 28.32 11.57 7.50
N THR A 14 27.76 10.41 7.82
CA THR A 14 28.00 9.11 7.17
C THR A 14 27.44 9.10 5.75
N MET A 15 26.25 9.67 5.50
CA MET A 15 25.74 9.82 4.12
C MET A 15 26.57 10.81 3.30
N GLU A 16 27.04 11.90 3.90
CA GLU A 16 27.99 12.85 3.29
C GLU A 16 29.35 12.19 3.06
N ARG A 17 29.83 11.34 3.98
CA ARG A 17 31.04 10.53 3.79
C ARG A 17 30.86 9.49 2.69
N ILE A 18 29.74 8.78 2.63
CA ILE A 18 29.43 7.83 1.56
C ILE A 18 29.33 8.59 0.23
N LYS A 19 28.67 9.74 0.19
CA LYS A 19 28.57 10.62 -0.98
C LYS A 19 29.93 11.18 -1.43
N ALA A 20 30.83 11.46 -0.50
CA ALA A 20 32.20 11.89 -0.77
C ALA A 20 33.09 10.72 -1.23
N GLU A 21 33.02 9.56 -0.56
CA GLU A 21 33.81 8.35 -0.84
C GLU A 21 33.38 7.63 -2.12
N TYR A 22 32.07 7.49 -2.38
CA TYR A 22 31.55 6.72 -3.52
C TYR A 22 31.40 7.54 -4.80
N CYS A 23 31.24 8.87 -4.69
CA CYS A 23 30.97 9.69 -5.87
C CYS A 23 31.98 10.82 -6.09
N GLY A 24 32.85 11.15 -5.13
CA GLY A 24 33.72 12.34 -5.22
C GLY A 24 32.95 13.65 -5.49
N GLY A 25 31.64 13.70 -5.21
CA GLY A 25 30.73 14.80 -5.60
C GLY A 25 30.05 14.67 -6.98
N ASN A 26 30.31 13.63 -7.76
CA ASN A 26 29.79 13.42 -9.11
C ASN A 26 28.55 12.51 -9.12
N GLN A 27 27.36 13.09 -8.99
CA GLN A 27 26.09 12.38 -9.21
C GLN A 27 25.59 12.65 -10.63
N ASN A 28 25.76 11.69 -11.54
CA ASN A 28 25.11 11.68 -12.85
C ASN A 28 23.67 11.11 -12.77
N PHE A 29 23.05 11.16 -11.60
CA PHE A 29 21.66 10.79 -11.37
C PHE A 29 21.08 11.58 -10.20
N VAL A 30 19.76 11.69 -10.16
CA VAL A 30 19.00 12.19 -9.01
C VAL A 30 18.16 11.05 -8.47
N VAL A 31 18.05 10.96 -7.14
CA VAL A 31 17.18 10.00 -6.45
C VAL A 31 16.18 10.77 -5.61
N GLY A 32 14.95 10.28 -5.58
CA GLY A 32 13.93 10.70 -4.63
C GLY A 32 13.23 9.47 -4.07
N VAL A 33 12.55 9.67 -2.95
CA VAL A 33 11.58 8.70 -2.44
C VAL A 33 10.20 9.29 -2.66
N ASN A 34 9.25 8.47 -3.08
CA ASN A 34 7.86 8.88 -3.09
C ASN A 34 7.32 8.87 -1.66
N ASP A 35 6.91 10.03 -1.15
CA ASP A 35 6.47 10.18 0.25
C ASP A 35 5.13 9.49 0.57
N HIS A 36 4.34 9.14 -0.46
CA HIS A 36 3.07 8.45 -0.28
C HIS A 36 3.20 6.94 -0.17
N HIS A 37 4.20 6.34 -0.82
CA HIS A 37 4.31 4.88 -0.88
C HIS A 37 5.73 4.33 -0.74
N GLY A 38 6.72 5.17 -0.44
CA GLY A 38 8.08 4.74 -0.10
C GLY A 38 8.92 4.21 -1.27
N LEU A 39 8.44 4.27 -2.51
CA LEU A 39 9.20 3.79 -3.67
C LEU A 39 10.38 4.73 -3.95
N ALA A 40 11.58 4.16 -4.10
CA ALA A 40 12.73 4.88 -4.59
C ALA A 40 12.62 5.09 -6.11
N VAL A 41 12.69 6.35 -6.54
CA VAL A 41 12.71 6.74 -7.95
C VAL A 41 14.03 7.42 -8.26
N ALA A 42 14.56 7.16 -9.45
CA ALA A 42 15.77 7.81 -9.90
C ALA A 42 15.64 8.29 -11.34
N ARG A 43 16.54 9.19 -11.72
CA ARG A 43 16.73 9.60 -13.10
C ARG A 43 18.19 9.89 -13.34
N SER A 44 18.73 9.39 -14.44
CA SER A 44 20.05 9.80 -14.91
C SER A 44 20.03 11.30 -15.24
N SER A 45 20.93 12.05 -14.60
CA SER A 45 21.25 13.42 -14.98
C SER A 45 22.26 13.37 -16.13
N MET A 46 22.62 14.54 -16.67
CA MET A 46 23.61 14.57 -17.75
C MET A 46 24.94 13.97 -17.23
N PRO A 47 25.58 13.08 -18.00
CA PRO A 47 26.87 12.51 -17.63
C PRO A 47 27.85 13.62 -17.30
N TYR A 48 28.59 13.43 -16.22
CA TYR A 48 29.74 14.26 -15.93
C TYR A 48 30.76 14.18 -17.10
N ASP A 49 31.28 15.33 -17.53
CA ASP A 49 32.25 15.42 -18.65
C ASP A 49 33.70 15.47 -18.12
N PRO A 50 34.52 14.44 -18.41
CA PRO A 50 35.89 14.30 -17.92
C PRO A 50 36.95 15.14 -18.65
N THR A 51 36.61 15.96 -19.66
CA THR A 51 37.49 17.08 -20.05
C THR A 51 37.60 18.17 -18.94
N ARG A 52 36.89 17.99 -17.82
CA ARG A 52 36.99 18.71 -16.55
C ARG A 52 37.43 17.86 -15.33
N ALA A 53 37.45 16.54 -15.38
CA ALA A 53 38.14 15.72 -14.36
C ALA A 53 38.54 14.35 -14.91
N GLU A 54 39.83 14.05 -14.80
CA GLU A 54 40.53 13.03 -15.59
C GLU A 54 40.45 11.63 -14.94
N ASP A 55 39.60 10.82 -15.55
CA ASP A 55 39.76 9.40 -15.94
C ASP A 55 39.73 8.21 -14.96
N GLU A 56 40.30 8.24 -13.75
CA GLU A 56 40.29 7.00 -12.93
C GLU A 56 38.99 6.80 -12.14
N ILE A 57 38.44 7.89 -11.61
CA ILE A 57 37.21 7.88 -10.81
C ILE A 57 35.97 7.62 -11.68
N ALA A 58 35.95 8.19 -12.89
CA ALA A 58 34.84 8.00 -13.84
C ALA A 58 34.73 6.54 -14.32
N THR A 59 35.88 5.89 -14.54
CA THR A 59 35.93 4.47 -14.93
C THR A 59 35.50 3.56 -13.77
N ALA A 60 35.88 3.86 -12.53
CA ALA A 60 35.45 3.10 -11.35
C ALA A 60 33.93 3.22 -11.08
N VAL A 61 33.35 4.40 -11.27
CA VAL A 61 31.89 4.63 -11.16
C VAL A 61 31.14 3.93 -12.30
N TYR A 62 31.65 3.97 -13.53
CA TYR A 62 31.05 3.26 -14.66
C TYR A 62 31.10 1.74 -14.44
N ASP A 63 32.22 1.21 -13.95
CA ASP A 63 32.38 -0.22 -13.66
C ASP A 63 31.52 -0.70 -12.49
N TYR A 64 31.18 0.15 -11.51
CA TYR A 64 30.34 -0.25 -10.37
C TYR A 64 28.85 0.04 -10.58
N ALA A 65 28.49 1.18 -11.20
CA ALA A 65 27.10 1.53 -11.51
C ALA A 65 26.51 0.69 -12.66
N PHE A 66 27.37 0.12 -13.52
CA PHE A 66 26.94 -0.68 -14.67
C PHE A 66 27.43 -2.15 -14.67
N LYS A 67 28.11 -2.64 -13.60
CA LYS A 67 28.30 -4.09 -13.34
C LYS A 67 27.28 -4.66 -12.35
N SER A 68 26.01 -4.41 -12.62
CA SER A 68 25.00 -5.48 -12.73
C SER A 68 23.71 -4.80 -13.14
N ASN A 69 23.00 -5.39 -14.10
CA ASN A 69 21.60 -5.14 -14.44
C ASN A 69 20.85 -4.28 -13.42
N GLU A 70 20.38 -3.12 -13.90
CA GLU A 70 19.32 -2.25 -13.34
C GLU A 70 18.87 -2.57 -11.91
N SER A 71 19.11 -1.65 -10.96
CA SER A 71 18.68 -1.82 -9.57
C SER A 71 17.22 -2.25 -9.50
N ASN A 72 16.99 -3.46 -8.99
CA ASN A 72 15.66 -4.03 -8.78
C ASN A 72 14.83 -3.24 -7.75
N LEU A 73 15.40 -2.27 -7.03
CA LEU A 73 14.72 -1.51 -5.98
C LEU A 73 14.42 -0.07 -6.38
N ILE A 74 14.99 0.42 -7.49
CA ILE A 74 14.90 1.82 -7.89
C ILE A 74 14.27 1.91 -9.26
N LEU A 75 13.17 2.64 -9.36
CA LEU A 75 12.52 2.91 -10.63
C LEU A 75 13.22 4.07 -11.36
N PHE A 76 13.93 3.76 -12.44
CA PHE A 76 14.61 4.76 -13.25
C PHE A 76 13.69 5.36 -14.32
N HIS A 77 13.65 6.69 -14.39
CA HIS A 77 12.91 7.44 -15.40
C HIS A 77 13.85 8.14 -16.39
N THR A 78 13.46 8.12 -17.66
CA THR A 78 14.21 8.78 -18.75
C THR A 78 13.94 10.28 -18.84
N SER A 79 12.77 10.76 -18.36
CA SER A 79 12.38 12.17 -18.45
C SER A 79 12.22 12.82 -17.06
N PRO A 80 12.57 14.13 -16.91
CA PRO A 80 12.34 14.85 -15.65
C PRO A 80 10.86 14.87 -15.26
N ARG A 81 9.96 14.95 -16.25
CA ARG A 81 8.51 14.97 -16.02
C ARG A 81 8.02 13.64 -15.44
N SER A 82 8.50 12.51 -15.96
CA SER A 82 8.14 11.18 -15.44
C SER A 82 8.69 10.95 -14.04
N PHE A 83 9.96 11.33 -13.81
CA PHE A 83 10.57 11.31 -12.48
C PHE A 83 9.74 12.09 -11.47
N GLU A 84 9.44 13.36 -11.76
CA GLU A 84 8.69 14.21 -10.84
C GLU A 84 7.27 13.71 -10.66
N LYS A 85 6.60 13.26 -11.73
CA LYS A 85 5.27 12.67 -11.66
C LYS A 85 5.26 11.50 -10.67
N THR A 86 6.17 10.54 -10.82
CA THR A 86 6.19 9.34 -9.97
C THR A 86 6.70 9.66 -8.56
N ARG A 87 7.54 10.67 -8.37
CA ARG A 87 8.00 11.11 -7.04
C ARG A 87 6.86 11.65 -6.16
N VAL A 88 5.88 12.33 -6.75
CA VAL A 88 4.75 12.95 -6.02
C VAL A 88 3.42 12.23 -6.25
N GLU A 89 3.44 11.07 -6.93
CA GLU A 89 2.23 10.30 -7.22
C GLU A 89 1.62 9.75 -5.93
N THR A 90 0.32 9.94 -5.73
CA THR A 90 -0.35 9.33 -4.58
C THR A 90 -0.53 7.83 -4.80
N MET A 91 -0.59 7.05 -3.72
CA MET A 91 -0.89 5.61 -3.81
C MET A 91 -2.22 5.35 -4.53
N ALA A 92 -3.24 6.19 -4.31
CA ALA A 92 -4.52 6.09 -5.00
C ALA A 92 -4.40 6.28 -6.52
N THR A 93 -3.43 7.06 -7.00
CA THR A 93 -3.16 7.24 -8.43
C THR A 93 -2.38 6.06 -9.00
N ALA A 94 -1.32 5.62 -8.32
CA ALA A 94 -0.51 4.47 -8.72
C ALA A 94 -1.36 3.18 -8.88
N THR A 95 -2.35 3.00 -8.00
CA THR A 95 -3.28 1.85 -8.02
C THR A 95 -4.37 1.93 -9.10
N THR A 96 -4.41 3.01 -9.90
CA THR A 96 -5.32 3.12 -11.06
C THR A 96 -4.80 2.40 -12.31
N SER A 97 -3.70 1.66 -12.17
CA SER A 97 -3.11 0.84 -13.24
C SER A 97 -4.12 -0.11 -13.90
N THR A 98 -3.86 -0.44 -15.17
CA THR A 98 -4.62 -1.42 -15.95
C THR A 98 -4.11 -2.86 -15.76
N LEU A 99 -3.19 -3.09 -14.82
CA LEU A 99 -2.74 -4.43 -14.48
C LEU A 99 -3.92 -5.29 -14.00
N GLN A 100 -3.93 -6.55 -14.42
CA GLN A 100 -4.85 -7.55 -13.91
C GLN A 100 -4.65 -7.71 -12.40
N CYS A 101 -5.71 -8.04 -11.66
CA CYS A 101 -5.54 -8.37 -10.26
C CYS A 101 -4.83 -9.72 -10.14
N ALA A 102 -3.59 -9.71 -9.69
CA ALA A 102 -2.87 -10.92 -9.31
C ALA A 102 -1.75 -10.60 -8.33
N ASN A 103 -1.22 -11.64 -7.71
CA ASN A 103 0.01 -11.55 -6.93
C ASN A 103 1.24 -11.49 -7.85
N PHE A 104 2.16 -10.59 -7.54
CA PHE A 104 3.29 -10.29 -8.41
C PHE A 104 4.40 -11.34 -8.35
N ASP A 105 4.38 -12.21 -7.34
CA ASP A 105 5.29 -13.35 -7.23
C ASP A 105 5.18 -14.32 -8.42
N GLY A 106 4.01 -14.42 -9.06
CA GLY A 106 3.82 -15.17 -10.30
C GLY A 106 4.64 -14.62 -11.48
N TRP A 107 4.88 -13.30 -11.52
CA TRP A 107 5.73 -12.66 -12.53
C TRP A 107 7.21 -12.72 -12.18
N PHE A 108 7.58 -12.32 -10.96
CA PHE A 108 8.99 -12.07 -10.59
C PHE A 108 9.73 -13.27 -10.00
N LEU A 109 9.02 -14.24 -9.43
CA LEU A 109 9.65 -15.43 -8.84
C LEU A 109 9.37 -16.71 -9.63
N ARG A 110 8.12 -16.89 -10.10
CA ARG A 110 7.70 -18.17 -10.70
C ARG A 110 7.71 -18.16 -12.23
N GLY A 111 7.64 -17.00 -12.88
CA GLY A 111 7.56 -16.88 -14.34
C GLY A 111 6.31 -17.53 -14.94
N GLU A 112 5.22 -17.56 -14.18
CA GLU A 112 3.96 -18.24 -14.51
C GLU A 112 3.01 -17.39 -15.34
N ASN A 113 3.17 -16.06 -15.31
CA ASN A 113 2.25 -15.11 -15.91
C ASN A 113 2.86 -14.40 -17.13
N GLU A 114 2.02 -13.78 -17.98
CA GLU A 114 2.49 -12.97 -19.12
C GLU A 114 3.43 -11.85 -18.66
N PRO A 115 4.48 -11.49 -19.43
CA PRO A 115 5.42 -10.46 -19.01
C PRO A 115 4.70 -9.14 -18.67
N ILE A 116 4.86 -8.67 -17.43
CA ILE A 116 4.47 -7.30 -17.06
C ILE A 116 5.60 -6.33 -17.37
N PRO A 117 5.32 -5.03 -17.56
CA PRO A 117 6.36 -4.04 -17.77
C PRO A 117 7.41 -4.08 -16.65
N ASP A 118 8.70 -4.06 -17.03
CA ASP A 118 9.84 -4.10 -16.09
C ASP A 118 9.77 -3.00 -15.02
N THR A 119 9.03 -1.92 -15.29
CA THR A 119 8.75 -0.84 -14.34
C THR A 119 8.11 -1.29 -13.02
N TYR A 120 7.52 -2.49 -12.97
CA TYR A 120 6.90 -3.03 -11.75
C TYR A 120 7.84 -3.84 -10.85
N GLY A 121 9.03 -4.22 -11.34
CA GLY A 121 10.04 -4.89 -10.52
C GLY A 121 10.36 -4.10 -9.25
N PRO A 122 10.73 -2.81 -9.36
CA PRO A 122 10.97 -1.94 -8.21
C PRO A 122 9.86 -1.92 -7.15
N TYR A 123 8.59 -2.04 -7.54
CA TYR A 123 7.49 -2.09 -6.59
C TYR A 123 7.49 -3.40 -5.78
N TYR A 124 7.67 -4.54 -6.47
CA TYR A 124 7.68 -5.85 -5.82
C TYR A 124 8.82 -5.99 -4.82
N TRP A 125 10.04 -5.71 -5.25
CA TRP A 125 11.21 -5.87 -4.39
C TRP A 125 11.23 -4.85 -3.24
N SER A 126 10.72 -3.63 -3.47
CA SER A 126 10.56 -2.63 -2.41
C SER A 126 9.49 -3.03 -1.39
N ALA A 127 8.42 -3.70 -1.82
CA ALA A 127 7.41 -4.22 -0.91
C ALA A 127 8.01 -5.22 0.08
N ALA A 128 8.75 -6.22 -0.40
CA ALA A 128 9.43 -7.19 0.45
C ALA A 128 10.40 -6.53 1.43
N LEU A 129 11.23 -5.60 0.93
CA LEU A 129 12.17 -4.86 1.78
C LEU A 129 11.45 -4.02 2.85
N SER A 130 10.33 -3.37 2.50
CA SER A 130 9.58 -2.49 3.41
C SER A 130 9.00 -3.22 4.63
N VAL A 131 8.72 -4.52 4.48
CA VAL A 131 8.23 -5.38 5.57
C VAL A 131 9.34 -6.23 6.19
N GLY A 132 10.60 -5.95 5.87
CA GLY A 132 11.76 -6.64 6.45
C GLY A 132 11.98 -8.05 5.92
N MET A 133 11.45 -8.38 4.74
CA MET A 133 11.52 -9.69 4.13
C MET A 133 12.59 -9.73 3.03
N PRO A 134 13.25 -10.89 2.80
CA PRO A 134 14.26 -11.02 1.76
C PRO A 134 13.62 -10.88 0.36
N PRO A 135 14.37 -10.47 -0.67
CA PRO A 135 13.82 -10.23 -2.01
C PRO A 135 13.04 -11.44 -2.57
N ASN A 136 13.50 -12.66 -2.32
CA ASN A 136 12.87 -13.89 -2.81
C ASN A 136 11.60 -14.33 -2.05
N SER A 137 11.09 -13.53 -1.12
CA SER A 137 9.83 -13.79 -0.44
C SER A 137 8.66 -13.72 -1.39
N THR A 138 7.75 -14.70 -1.28
CA THR A 138 6.48 -14.75 -1.99
C THR A 138 5.45 -13.85 -1.32
N CYS A 139 4.31 -13.62 -2.00
CA CYS A 139 3.21 -12.89 -1.38
C CYS A 139 2.67 -13.60 -0.12
N GLU A 140 2.69 -14.93 -0.11
CA GLU A 140 2.30 -15.74 1.04
C GLU A 140 3.23 -15.54 2.23
N ASP A 141 4.55 -15.51 2.00
CA ASP A 141 5.53 -15.25 3.07
C ASP A 141 5.30 -13.89 3.74
N MET A 142 4.77 -12.92 3.00
CA MET A 142 4.51 -11.55 3.45
C MET A 142 3.09 -11.34 4.00
N ALA A 143 2.21 -12.34 3.96
CA ALA A 143 0.77 -12.19 4.23
C ALA A 143 0.45 -11.58 5.61
N SER A 144 1.25 -11.93 6.62
CA SER A 144 1.10 -11.41 7.99
C SER A 144 1.27 -9.88 8.10
N HIS A 145 1.88 -9.25 7.10
CA HIS A 145 2.12 -7.80 7.06
C HIS A 145 1.04 -7.03 6.28
N CYS A 146 0.04 -7.70 5.72
CA CYS A 146 -0.99 -7.06 4.90
C CYS A 146 -1.82 -6.01 5.65
N THR A 147 -1.82 -6.03 7.00
CA THR A 147 -2.52 -5.07 7.87
C THR A 147 -1.58 -4.06 8.53
N ASP A 148 -0.28 -4.07 8.20
CA ASP A 148 0.63 -3.03 8.68
C ASP A 148 0.33 -1.69 7.99
N VAL A 149 0.45 -0.59 8.74
CA VAL A 149 0.17 0.77 8.27
C VAL A 149 0.99 1.08 7.01
N ASP A 150 2.28 0.72 7.02
CA ASP A 150 3.24 1.05 5.96
C ASP A 150 3.28 0.02 4.81
N ALA A 151 2.49 -1.04 4.86
CA ALA A 151 2.48 -2.13 3.87
C ALA A 151 1.67 -1.81 2.60
N GLN A 152 1.61 -0.54 2.18
CA GLN A 152 0.82 -0.14 1.01
C GLN A 152 1.37 -0.74 -0.29
N LEU A 153 2.70 -0.77 -0.47
CA LEU A 153 3.32 -1.41 -1.63
C LEU A 153 3.03 -2.92 -1.64
N LEU A 154 3.05 -3.57 -0.48
CA LEU A 154 2.69 -4.97 -0.36
C LEU A 154 1.26 -5.21 -0.84
N ARG A 155 0.28 -4.41 -0.40
CA ARG A 155 -1.11 -4.51 -0.86
C ARG A 155 -1.27 -4.22 -2.36
N MET A 156 -0.39 -3.42 -2.96
CA MET A 156 -0.37 -3.17 -4.40
C MET A 156 0.13 -4.38 -5.20
N VAL A 157 1.20 -5.03 -4.75
CA VAL A 157 1.84 -6.13 -5.49
C VAL A 157 1.30 -7.51 -5.10
N CYS A 158 0.68 -7.64 -3.93
CA CYS A 158 0.10 -8.86 -3.39
C CYS A 158 -1.38 -8.67 -3.06
N GLY A 159 -2.11 -7.96 -3.93
CA GLY A 159 -3.51 -7.59 -3.68
C GLY A 159 -4.43 -8.78 -3.42
N VAL A 160 -4.20 -9.92 -4.07
CA VAL A 160 -5.00 -11.14 -3.84
C VAL A 160 -4.70 -11.71 -2.46
N THR A 161 -3.43 -11.97 -2.13
CA THR A 161 -3.06 -12.49 -0.80
C THR A 161 -3.45 -11.55 0.34
N CYS A 162 -3.39 -10.24 0.11
CA CYS A 162 -3.84 -9.27 1.09
C CYS A 162 -5.36 -9.08 1.12
N GLY A 163 -6.17 -9.87 0.40
CA GLY A 163 -7.62 -9.84 0.47
C GLY A 163 -8.27 -8.61 -0.20
N CYS A 164 -7.61 -7.92 -1.14
CA CYS A 164 -8.22 -6.80 -1.86
C CYS A 164 -9.39 -7.23 -2.76
N VAL A 165 -9.47 -8.51 -3.13
CA VAL A 165 -10.55 -9.09 -3.97
C VAL A 165 -11.66 -9.74 -3.17
N GLU A 166 -11.47 -9.92 -1.86
CA GLU A 166 -12.37 -10.66 -0.98
C GLU A 166 -13.28 -9.67 -0.23
N PRO A 167 -14.61 -9.64 -0.46
CA PRO A 167 -15.49 -8.70 0.22
C PRO A 167 -15.59 -8.96 1.71
N GLN A 168 -15.40 -10.23 2.11
CA GLN A 168 -15.46 -10.68 3.49
C GLN A 168 -14.11 -10.64 4.21
N ALA A 169 -13.03 -10.18 3.55
CA ALA A 169 -11.77 -9.93 4.23
C ALA A 169 -11.88 -8.72 5.17
N ASN A 170 -10.89 -8.57 6.06
CA ASN A 170 -10.81 -7.40 6.94
C ASN A 170 -10.85 -6.10 6.10
N PRO A 171 -11.84 -5.20 6.30
CA PRO A 171 -12.01 -4.00 5.49
C PRO A 171 -10.86 -2.98 5.60
N LEU A 172 -10.05 -3.08 6.64
CA LEU A 172 -8.98 -2.13 6.91
C LEU A 172 -7.90 -2.21 5.82
N TYR A 173 -7.52 -1.04 5.32
CA TYR A 173 -6.57 -0.84 4.23
C TYR A 173 -7.01 -1.43 2.88
N LYS A 174 -8.26 -1.88 2.72
CA LYS A 174 -8.79 -2.42 1.45
C LYS A 174 -9.34 -1.32 0.54
N VAL A 175 -8.54 -0.27 0.35
CA VAL A 175 -8.87 0.87 -0.50
C VAL A 175 -7.68 1.23 -1.38
N ARG A 176 -7.96 1.96 -2.47
CA ARG A 176 -6.91 2.40 -3.41
C ARG A 176 -5.82 3.24 -2.76
N ALA A 177 -6.21 4.11 -1.84
CA ALA A 177 -5.25 4.97 -1.12
C ALA A 177 -4.27 4.16 -0.26
N GLN A 178 -4.57 2.89 0.00
CA GLN A 178 -3.79 2.01 0.86
C GLN A 178 -3.14 0.87 0.08
N GLY A 179 -3.16 0.91 -1.26
CA GLY A 179 -2.41 -0.02 -2.10
C GLY A 179 -3.26 -0.99 -2.90
N CYS A 180 -4.52 -1.23 -2.57
CA CYS A 180 -5.33 -2.15 -3.39
C CYS A 180 -5.53 -1.60 -4.81
N LEU A 181 -5.15 -2.38 -5.83
CA LEU A 181 -5.35 -2.03 -7.23
C LEU A 181 -6.84 -1.84 -7.54
N LYS A 182 -7.16 -0.88 -8.41
CA LYS A 182 -8.53 -0.63 -8.88
C LYS A 182 -9.14 -1.89 -9.50
N THR A 183 -8.36 -2.66 -10.26
CA THR A 183 -8.79 -3.92 -10.86
C THR A 183 -9.16 -4.95 -9.80
N CYS A 184 -8.35 -5.13 -8.75
CA CYS A 184 -8.69 -5.99 -7.62
C CYS A 184 -9.99 -5.57 -6.90
N LEU A 185 -10.15 -4.28 -6.60
CA LEU A 185 -11.36 -3.79 -5.94
C LEU A 185 -12.61 -3.94 -6.82
N ASN A 186 -12.45 -3.85 -8.14
CA ASN A 186 -13.54 -4.07 -9.10
C ASN A 186 -13.90 -5.56 -9.27
N GLU A 187 -12.96 -6.46 -9.00
CA GLU A 187 -13.18 -7.91 -9.02
C GLU A 187 -13.89 -8.42 -7.77
N GLN A 188 -14.04 -7.59 -6.73
CA GLN A 188 -14.86 -7.93 -5.57
C GLN A 188 -16.26 -8.37 -6.06
N PRO A 189 -16.76 -9.55 -5.63
CA PRO A 189 -18.01 -10.15 -6.08
C PRO A 189 -19.29 -9.39 -5.71
N ILE A 190 -19.22 -8.07 -5.51
CA ILE A 190 -20.36 -7.13 -5.42
C ILE A 190 -21.33 -7.33 -6.62
N TRP A 191 -20.85 -7.93 -7.72
CA TRP A 191 -21.61 -8.24 -8.93
C TRP A 191 -22.02 -9.71 -9.10
N VAL A 192 -21.67 -10.60 -8.17
CA VAL A 192 -22.12 -12.00 -8.21
C VAL A 192 -23.50 -12.05 -7.57
N VAL A 193 -24.50 -12.31 -8.42
CA VAL A 193 -25.95 -12.31 -8.15
C VAL A 193 -26.37 -13.22 -6.98
N ASP A 194 -25.45 -14.07 -6.48
CA ASP A 194 -25.75 -15.17 -5.57
C ASP A 194 -25.29 -14.96 -4.11
N GLU A 195 -24.65 -13.83 -3.75
CA GLU A 195 -24.32 -13.57 -2.35
C GLU A 195 -25.58 -13.26 -1.52
N PRO A 196 -25.81 -13.93 -0.38
CA PRO A 196 -26.98 -13.69 0.46
C PRO A 196 -26.92 -12.30 1.10
N CYS A 197 -28.08 -11.64 1.23
CA CYS A 197 -28.21 -10.40 1.97
C CYS A 197 -28.22 -10.67 3.48
N GLU A 198 -27.09 -11.12 4.00
CA GLU A 198 -26.93 -11.52 5.39
C GLU A 198 -25.72 -10.83 6.00
N ASP A 199 -25.93 -10.25 7.18
CA ASP A 199 -24.86 -9.68 7.98
C ASP A 199 -23.97 -10.80 8.54
N VAL A 200 -22.66 -10.57 8.57
CA VAL A 200 -21.73 -11.45 9.28
C VAL A 200 -22.05 -11.46 10.78
N SER A 201 -21.72 -12.57 11.44
CA SER A 201 -21.87 -12.68 12.88
C SER A 201 -20.88 -11.76 13.61
N ALA A 202 -21.20 -11.39 14.85
CA ALA A 202 -20.32 -10.55 15.65
C ALA A 202 -18.95 -11.20 15.90
N ASP A 203 -18.88 -12.53 16.00
CA ASP A 203 -17.64 -13.29 16.18
C ASP A 203 -16.85 -13.56 14.87
N PHE A 204 -17.31 -13.03 13.74
CA PHE A 204 -16.62 -13.18 12.46
C PHE A 204 -15.21 -12.56 12.52
N GLU A 205 -14.20 -13.31 12.07
CA GLU A 205 -12.78 -12.94 12.27
C GLU A 205 -12.40 -11.60 11.62
N ALA A 206 -12.85 -11.35 10.39
CA ALA A 206 -12.58 -10.09 9.70
C ALA A 206 -13.25 -8.90 10.42
N TRP A 207 -14.44 -9.10 11.00
CA TRP A 207 -15.15 -8.09 11.78
C TRP A 207 -14.38 -7.76 13.08
N GLN A 208 -13.99 -8.80 13.83
CA GLN A 208 -13.24 -8.63 15.07
C GLN A 208 -11.90 -7.94 14.82
N SER A 209 -11.12 -8.44 13.85
CA SER A 209 -9.80 -7.90 13.53
C SER A 209 -9.84 -6.47 12.98
N PHE A 210 -10.91 -6.08 12.27
CA PHE A 210 -11.10 -4.69 11.84
C PHE A 210 -11.16 -3.76 13.05
N TRP A 211 -12.03 -4.07 14.02
CA TRP A 211 -12.23 -3.24 15.20
C TRP A 211 -11.07 -3.28 16.20
N ASP A 212 -10.30 -4.36 16.24
CA ASP A 212 -9.07 -4.43 17.05
C ASP A 212 -8.02 -3.39 16.63
N ILE A 213 -7.89 -3.14 15.32
CA ILE A 213 -6.87 -2.26 14.76
C ILE A 213 -7.40 -0.85 14.54
N TYR A 214 -8.71 -0.72 14.28
CA TYR A 214 -9.37 0.51 13.86
C TYR A 214 -9.02 1.78 14.68
N PRO A 215 -9.06 1.80 16.03
CA PRO A 215 -8.73 3.01 16.79
C PRO A 215 -7.29 3.49 16.54
N SER A 216 -6.35 2.56 16.45
CA SER A 216 -4.93 2.86 16.21
C SER A 216 -4.70 3.35 14.78
N ALA A 217 -5.37 2.75 13.80
CA ALA A 217 -5.28 3.14 12.40
C ALA A 217 -5.86 4.53 12.14
N MET A 218 -7.02 4.84 12.74
CA MET A 218 -7.64 6.17 12.66
C MET A 218 -6.73 7.24 13.28
N ALA A 219 -6.18 6.96 14.46
CA ALA A 219 -5.27 7.88 15.14
C ALA A 219 -4.00 8.15 14.34
N ALA A 220 -3.41 7.10 13.74
CA ALA A 220 -2.21 7.21 12.92
C ALA A 220 -2.44 8.03 11.65
N LEU A 221 -3.59 7.86 10.99
CA LEU A 221 -3.84 8.49 9.69
C LEU A 221 -4.42 9.91 9.78
N PHE A 222 -5.35 10.16 10.71
CA PHE A 222 -6.06 11.44 10.79
C PHE A 222 -5.58 12.34 11.92
N GLY A 223 -4.78 11.79 12.84
CA GLY A 223 -4.48 12.43 14.10
C GLY A 223 -5.69 12.41 15.03
N ALA A 224 -5.50 11.95 16.27
CA ALA A 224 -6.56 11.93 17.27
C ALA A 224 -6.01 12.38 18.62
N THR A 225 -6.81 13.13 19.37
CA THR A 225 -6.52 13.44 20.77
C THR A 225 -6.68 12.17 21.64
N PRO A 226 -6.09 12.11 22.84
CA PRO A 226 -6.28 10.97 23.74
C PRO A 226 -7.76 10.68 24.05
N GLU A 227 -8.60 11.70 24.16
CA GLU A 227 -10.05 11.57 24.35
C GLU A 227 -10.72 10.95 23.13
N GLN A 228 -10.36 11.39 21.92
CA GLN A 228 -10.87 10.82 20.68
C GLN A 228 -10.46 9.34 20.52
N ILE A 229 -9.21 8.99 20.87
CA ILE A 229 -8.74 7.60 20.84
C ILE A 229 -9.55 6.73 21.81
N PHE A 230 -9.84 7.26 23.01
CA PHE A 230 -10.69 6.56 23.97
C PHE A 230 -12.11 6.31 23.40
N ASN A 231 -12.74 7.35 22.83
CA ASN A 231 -14.06 7.23 22.23
C ASN A 231 -14.07 6.24 21.05
N LEU A 232 -13.04 6.24 20.20
CA LEU A 232 -12.88 5.25 19.14
C LEU A 232 -12.78 3.82 19.69
N GLY A 233 -12.10 3.63 20.82
CA GLY A 233 -12.03 2.36 21.54
C GLY A 233 -13.40 1.90 22.05
N GLU A 234 -14.20 2.80 22.62
CA GLU A 234 -15.56 2.47 23.08
C GLU A 234 -16.49 2.09 21.92
N VAL A 235 -16.41 2.81 20.79
CA VAL A 235 -17.16 2.48 19.57
C VAL A 235 -16.72 1.12 19.03
N ALA A 236 -15.41 0.86 18.93
CA ALA A 236 -14.87 -0.41 18.46
C ALA A 236 -15.32 -1.58 19.34
N GLN A 237 -15.26 -1.42 20.67
CA GLN A 237 -15.73 -2.45 21.60
C GLN A 237 -17.23 -2.73 21.44
N SER A 238 -18.04 -1.69 21.31
CA SER A 238 -19.49 -1.83 21.11
C SER A 238 -19.82 -2.52 19.78
N MET A 239 -19.10 -2.18 18.71
CA MET A 239 -19.21 -2.84 17.41
C MET A 239 -18.83 -4.34 17.48
N LYS A 240 -17.80 -4.69 18.26
CA LYS A 240 -17.40 -6.08 18.47
C LYS A 240 -18.45 -6.89 19.24
N GLU A 241 -19.10 -6.28 20.22
CA GLU A 241 -20.11 -6.94 21.06
C GLU A 241 -21.46 -7.11 20.36
N ALA A 242 -21.94 -6.04 19.71
CA ALA A 242 -23.27 -6.02 19.09
C ALA A 242 -23.27 -6.41 17.60
N GLY A 243 -22.10 -6.48 16.97
CA GLY A 243 -21.95 -6.82 15.55
C GLY A 243 -22.54 -5.76 14.62
N CYS A 244 -22.96 -6.18 13.43
CA CYS A 244 -23.53 -5.31 12.41
C CYS A 244 -24.71 -4.46 12.89
N ASN A 245 -25.53 -4.95 13.84
CA ASN A 245 -26.70 -4.21 14.34
C ASN A 245 -26.33 -2.84 14.94
N TYR A 246 -25.13 -2.70 15.51
CA TYR A 246 -24.69 -1.44 16.09
C TYR A 246 -24.45 -0.34 15.05
N LEU A 247 -24.29 -0.68 13.76
CA LEU A 247 -24.20 0.29 12.68
C LEU A 247 -25.51 1.06 12.44
N ALA A 248 -26.65 0.52 12.87
CA ALA A 248 -27.91 1.28 12.90
C ALA A 248 -27.93 2.31 14.05
N GLU A 249 -27.25 1.96 15.15
CA GLU A 249 -26.88 2.76 16.33
C GLU A 249 -26.09 4.02 15.96
N VAL A 250 -24.89 3.72 15.45
CA VAL A 250 -23.80 4.66 15.19
C VAL A 250 -23.45 4.56 13.70
N THR A 251 -24.06 5.45 12.93
CA THR A 251 -24.00 5.40 11.46
C THR A 251 -22.74 6.05 10.88
N HIS A 252 -22.12 6.98 11.61
CA HIS A 252 -21.00 7.81 11.14
C HIS A 252 -19.78 7.65 12.03
N GLU A 253 -18.62 7.76 11.38
CA GLU A 253 -17.30 7.72 11.97
C GLU A 253 -17.01 9.02 12.74
N VAL A 254 -16.44 8.90 13.94
CA VAL A 254 -16.30 9.99 14.93
C VAL A 254 -15.40 11.14 14.46
N LEU A 255 -14.33 10.86 13.72
CA LEU A 255 -13.33 11.86 13.32
C LEU A 255 -13.63 12.54 11.99
N THR A 256 -14.15 11.77 11.04
CA THR A 256 -14.26 12.14 9.63
C THR A 256 -15.70 12.36 9.19
N ASP A 257 -16.68 12.00 10.04
CA ASP A 257 -18.11 12.06 9.75
C ASP A 257 -18.49 11.29 8.47
N VAL A 258 -17.71 10.26 8.13
CA VAL A 258 -18.01 9.36 7.01
C VAL A 258 -18.89 8.22 7.51
N ARG A 259 -19.90 7.83 6.72
CA ARG A 259 -20.75 6.69 7.06
C ARG A 259 -19.95 5.40 7.03
N TYR A 260 -19.99 4.62 8.10
CA TYR A 260 -19.29 3.33 8.17
C TYR A 260 -19.69 2.38 7.05
N CYS A 261 -20.99 2.34 6.73
CA CYS A 261 -21.54 1.53 5.66
C CYS A 261 -21.00 1.90 4.26
N ASP A 262 -20.57 3.14 4.05
CA ASP A 262 -20.08 3.62 2.75
C ASP A 262 -18.55 3.50 2.63
N GLY A 263 -17.86 3.22 3.73
CA GLY A 263 -16.40 3.11 3.79
C GLY A 263 -15.69 4.46 3.76
N HIS A 264 -14.39 4.46 4.06
CA HIS A 264 -13.56 5.66 4.01
C HIS A 264 -12.52 5.54 2.90
N LEU A 265 -12.57 6.44 1.91
CA LEU A 265 -11.72 6.41 0.70
C LEU A 265 -10.20 6.29 0.98
N LEU A 266 -9.76 6.79 2.13
CA LEU A 266 -8.36 6.75 2.55
C LEU A 266 -7.98 5.57 3.45
N LEU A 267 -8.93 4.83 4.04
CA LEU A 267 -8.59 3.86 5.08
C LEU A 267 -9.25 2.50 4.94
N PHE A 268 -10.57 2.41 4.81
CA PHE A 268 -11.28 1.13 4.89
C PHE A 268 -12.38 0.99 3.83
N SER A 269 -12.58 -0.22 3.35
CA SER A 269 -13.64 -0.53 2.39
C SER A 269 -15.02 -0.44 3.06
N PRO A 270 -16.11 -0.30 2.26
CA PRO A 270 -17.46 -0.18 2.80
C PRO A 270 -17.83 -1.35 3.72
N LEU A 271 -18.32 -1.06 4.94
CA LEU A 271 -18.80 -2.11 5.84
C LEU A 271 -20.09 -2.77 5.35
N SER A 272 -20.75 -2.21 4.32
CA SER A 272 -21.86 -2.89 3.64
C SER A 272 -21.48 -4.22 3.00
N LEU A 273 -20.17 -4.49 2.77
CA LEU A 273 -19.68 -5.77 2.29
C LEU A 273 -19.75 -6.88 3.35
N LEU A 274 -19.65 -6.50 4.63
CA LEU A 274 -19.80 -7.41 5.78
C LEU A 274 -21.20 -7.39 6.38
N CYS A 275 -21.84 -6.22 6.33
CA CYS A 275 -23.13 -5.96 6.96
C CYS A 275 -24.18 -5.50 5.93
N PRO A 276 -24.42 -6.26 4.85
CA PRO A 276 -25.31 -5.82 3.79
C PRO A 276 -26.76 -5.65 4.28
N ARG A 277 -27.27 -6.50 5.17
CA ARG A 277 -28.65 -6.37 5.67
C ARG A 277 -28.84 -5.10 6.49
N THR A 278 -27.87 -4.74 7.32
CA THR A 278 -27.94 -3.50 8.11
C THR A 278 -27.67 -2.26 7.24
N CYS A 279 -26.72 -2.33 6.31
CA CYS A 279 -26.29 -1.16 5.54
C CYS A 279 -27.11 -0.88 4.27
N CYS A 280 -27.75 -1.89 3.67
CA CYS A 280 -28.35 -1.80 2.33
C CYS A 280 -29.83 -1.42 2.34
N THR A 281 -30.25 -0.57 3.27
CA THR A 281 -31.63 -0.03 3.30
C THR A 281 -31.86 1.09 2.25
N GLY A 282 -31.00 1.21 1.23
CA GLY A 282 -31.01 2.25 0.20
C GLY A 282 -29.99 1.98 -0.93
N SER A 283 -29.85 2.93 -1.86
CA SER A 283 -29.08 2.81 -3.11
C SER A 283 -27.56 2.90 -2.95
N SER A 284 -26.95 2.13 -2.04
CA SER A 284 -25.49 1.98 -2.04
C SER A 284 -25.06 1.05 -3.17
N ILE A 285 -24.08 1.47 -3.96
CA ILE A 285 -23.52 0.67 -5.07
C ILE A 285 -22.75 -0.57 -4.57
N PHE A 286 -22.51 -0.67 -3.27
CA PHE A 286 -21.75 -1.73 -2.61
C PHE A 286 -22.65 -2.81 -2.00
N CYS A 287 -23.93 -2.81 -2.36
CA CYS A 287 -24.93 -3.74 -1.83
C CYS A 287 -25.15 -4.91 -2.80
N PRO A 288 -25.19 -6.16 -2.28
CA PRO A 288 -25.62 -7.30 -3.07
C PRO A 288 -26.99 -7.04 -3.69
N SER A 289 -27.20 -7.49 -4.93
CA SER A 289 -28.51 -7.40 -5.59
C SER A 289 -29.63 -8.11 -4.81
N SER A 290 -29.27 -9.12 -4.01
CA SER A 290 -30.17 -9.86 -3.14
C SER A 290 -30.77 -9.01 -2.01
N CYS A 291 -30.17 -7.86 -1.67
CA CYS A 291 -30.72 -6.93 -0.67
C CYS A 291 -31.88 -6.08 -1.20
N GLY A 292 -32.24 -6.20 -2.48
CA GLY A 292 -33.42 -5.54 -3.05
C GLY A 292 -33.29 -4.02 -3.18
N ALA A 293 -32.12 -3.55 -3.64
CA ALA A 293 -31.88 -2.14 -3.95
C ALA A 293 -32.83 -1.58 -5.02
#